data_AF-A0A920DCU2-F1
#
_entry.id   AF-A0A920DCU2-F1
#
_cell.length_a   1.000
_cell.length_b   1.000
_cell.length_c   1.000
_cell.angle_alpha   90.00
_cell.angle_beta   90.00
_cell.angle_gamma   90.00
#
_symmetry.space_group_name_H-M   'P 1'
#
loop_
_entity.id
_entity.type
_entity.pdbx_description
1 polymer ?
#
loop_
_entity_poly.entity_id
_entity_poly.type
_entity_poly.pdbx_seq_one_letter_code
_entity_poly.pdbx_strand_id
1 'polypeptide(L)'
;MEDNEFYVYHLVTKKKMTLGQFISFDDNQKNALYHFFFEKERLNSKGEDFIQILNGHYNADGLKMDKENAEVAISYVGQTIRAIREVIVEMVRLQEYPEYPSRLSCLYAAKSYEDALKWKDIFDSYNRKVLQLVKLRVKGSIFEGDGNLLPKEDAVPFSVKIEQARTYWKGNYKKELPELLINGKIEVVEIIEDFCVNL
;
A
#
# COMPACT_ATOMS: atom_id res chain seq x y z
N MET A 1 -17.41 -12.61 19.47
CA MET A 1 -15.96 -12.46 19.28
C MET A 1 -15.57 -11.27 20.13
N GLU A 2 -14.65 -11.44 21.07
CA GLU A 2 -14.16 -10.33 21.88
C GLU A 2 -13.64 -9.24 20.94
N ASP A 3 -14.19 -8.05 21.10
CA ASP A 3 -13.75 -6.85 20.41
C ASP A 3 -12.33 -6.52 20.91
N ASN A 4 -11.32 -7.16 20.33
CA ASN A 4 -9.93 -6.93 20.70
C ASN A 4 -9.57 -5.48 20.39
N GLU A 5 -9.47 -4.69 21.45
CA GLU A 5 -8.98 -3.31 21.40
C GLU A 5 -7.47 -3.30 21.57
N PHE A 6 -6.76 -2.59 20.70
CA PHE A 6 -5.31 -2.48 20.76
C PHE A 6 -4.84 -1.09 20.30
N TYR A 7 -3.59 -0.75 20.64
CA TYR A 7 -2.97 0.52 20.28
C TYR A 7 -1.85 0.32 19.26
N VAL A 8 -1.77 1.24 18.30
CA VAL A 8 -0.72 1.28 17.27
C VAL A 8 -0.35 2.72 16.95
N TYR A 9 0.68 2.90 16.13
CA TYR A 9 1.22 4.20 15.76
C TYR A 9 1.13 4.43 14.25
N HIS A 10 0.86 5.66 13.83
CA HIS A 10 0.69 5.97 12.41
C HIS A 10 1.41 7.27 12.02
N LEU A 11 2.15 7.20 10.91
CA LEU A 11 2.78 8.37 10.29
C LEU A 11 1.81 9.00 9.28
N VAL A 12 1.37 10.21 9.59
CA VAL A 12 0.44 10.98 8.76
C VAL A 12 1.23 11.73 7.69
N THR A 13 0.93 11.49 6.40
CA THR A 13 1.68 12.12 5.29
C THR A 13 0.83 12.98 4.35
N LYS A 14 -0.50 12.79 4.33
CA LYS A 14 -1.39 13.48 3.38
C LYS A 14 -2.09 14.69 4.00
N LYS A 15 -2.94 14.44 5.00
CA LYS A 15 -3.74 15.45 5.68
C LYS A 15 -3.64 15.18 7.17
N LYS A 16 -3.32 16.24 7.94
CA LYS A 16 -3.24 16.17 9.40
C LYS A 16 -4.51 15.56 9.99
N MET A 17 -4.32 14.71 10.99
CA MET A 17 -5.38 14.13 11.78
C MET A 17 -5.68 15.00 13.01
N THR A 18 -6.85 14.80 13.60
CA THR A 18 -7.30 15.51 14.80
C THR A 18 -7.61 14.52 15.92
N LEU A 19 -7.43 14.95 17.18
CA LEU A 19 -7.75 14.14 18.35
C LEU A 19 -9.25 13.77 18.35
N GLY A 20 -9.57 12.49 18.60
CA GLY A 20 -10.93 11.96 18.54
C GLY A 20 -11.46 11.71 17.13
N GLN A 21 -10.64 11.91 16.08
CA GLN A 21 -11.02 11.56 14.72
C GLN A 21 -11.19 10.04 14.58
N PHE A 22 -12.31 9.63 14.00
CA PHE A 22 -12.56 8.24 13.63
C PHE A 22 -12.26 7.97 12.16
N ILE A 23 -11.69 6.80 11.90
CA ILE A 23 -11.44 6.20 10.59
C ILE A 23 -12.02 4.78 10.64
N SER A 24 -12.68 4.35 9.58
CA SER A 24 -13.32 3.04 9.51
C SER A 24 -12.93 2.33 8.22
N PHE A 25 -12.62 1.04 8.36
CA PHE A 25 -12.36 0.10 7.27
C PHE A 25 -13.20 -1.17 7.52
N ASP A 26 -14.50 -0.96 7.70
CA ASP A 26 -15.47 -1.98 8.13
C ASP A 26 -16.31 -2.49 6.94
N ASP A 27 -16.52 -1.63 5.93
CA ASP A 27 -17.53 -1.79 4.88
C ASP A 27 -17.02 -1.25 3.52
N ASN A 28 -16.16 -2.03 2.85
CA ASN A 28 -15.70 -1.80 1.47
C ASN A 28 -14.92 -0.49 1.20
N GLN A 29 -14.54 0.28 2.22
CA GLN A 29 -13.75 1.51 2.01
C GLN A 29 -12.41 1.18 1.36
N LYS A 30 -12.05 1.93 0.33
CA LYS A 30 -10.77 1.76 -0.36
C LYS A 30 -9.74 2.73 0.19
N ASN A 31 -8.52 2.24 0.37
CA ASN A 31 -7.43 3.08 0.85
C ASN A 31 -6.73 3.81 -0.31
N ALA A 32 -5.81 4.71 0.05
CA ALA A 32 -5.02 5.46 -0.91
C ALA A 32 -4.24 4.59 -1.91
N LEU A 33 -3.82 3.40 -1.50
CA LEU A 33 -3.08 2.46 -2.33
C LEU A 33 -3.98 1.89 -3.43
N TYR A 34 -5.21 1.51 -3.10
CA TYR A 34 -6.20 1.08 -4.08
C TYR A 34 -6.44 2.16 -5.15
N HIS A 35 -6.82 3.37 -4.75
CA HIS A 35 -7.10 4.46 -5.69
C HIS A 35 -5.91 4.78 -6.60
N PHE A 36 -4.68 4.71 -6.08
CA PHE A 36 -3.49 5.00 -6.86
C PHE A 36 -3.16 3.93 -7.91
N PHE A 37 -3.29 2.64 -7.58
CA PHE A 37 -2.89 1.56 -8.49
C PHE A 37 -4.04 1.03 -9.36
N PHE A 38 -5.28 1.05 -8.87
CA PHE A 38 -6.43 0.41 -9.53
C PHE A 38 -7.29 1.37 -10.33
N GLU A 39 -7.41 2.64 -9.91
CA GLU A 39 -8.31 3.60 -10.57
C GLU A 39 -7.57 4.61 -11.45
N LYS A 40 -6.31 4.91 -11.16
CA LYS A 40 -5.56 5.91 -11.93
C LYS A 40 -5.21 5.38 -13.32
N GLU A 41 -5.58 6.11 -14.36
CA GLU A 41 -5.18 5.77 -15.74
C GLU A 41 -3.95 6.56 -16.19
N ARG A 42 -3.22 6.01 -17.18
CA ARG A 42 -2.07 6.64 -17.83
C ARG A 42 -2.33 6.72 -19.32
N LEU A 43 -2.57 7.93 -19.80
CA LEU A 43 -2.93 8.21 -21.18
C LEU A 43 -1.94 9.20 -21.80
N ASN A 44 -1.74 9.12 -23.11
CA ASN A 44 -1.08 10.18 -23.87
C ASN A 44 -2.05 11.34 -24.17
N SER A 45 -1.56 12.38 -24.84
CA SER A 45 -2.32 13.56 -25.27
C SER A 45 -3.50 13.26 -26.20
N LYS A 46 -3.53 12.08 -26.84
CA LYS A 46 -4.63 11.60 -27.67
C LYS A 46 -5.64 10.75 -26.89
N GLY A 47 -5.41 10.51 -25.61
CA GLY A 47 -6.25 9.66 -24.78
C GLY A 47 -6.01 8.16 -24.98
N GLU A 48 -4.85 7.77 -25.50
CA GLU A 48 -4.51 6.36 -25.72
C GLU A 48 -3.78 5.77 -24.50
N ASP A 49 -4.23 4.59 -24.06
CA ASP A 49 -3.53 3.78 -23.06
C ASP A 49 -2.36 2.99 -23.68
N PHE A 50 -1.53 2.36 -22.84
CA PHE A 50 -0.37 1.61 -23.32
C PHE A 50 -0.74 0.42 -24.22
N ILE A 51 -1.85 -0.28 -23.98
CA ILE A 51 -2.28 -1.41 -24.81
C ILE A 51 -2.69 -0.91 -26.20
N GLN A 52 -3.38 0.21 -26.28
CA GLN A 52 -3.73 0.88 -27.54
C GLN A 52 -2.47 1.33 -28.28
N ILE A 53 -1.55 2.01 -27.60
CA ILE A 53 -0.26 2.44 -28.16
C ILE A 53 0.53 1.22 -28.67
N LEU A 54 0.67 0.17 -27.85
CA LEU A 54 1.40 -1.05 -28.20
C LEU A 54 0.84 -1.69 -29.48
N ASN A 55 -0.48 -1.87 -29.55
CA ASN A 55 -1.14 -2.48 -30.71
C ASN A 55 -1.08 -1.59 -31.96
N GLY A 56 -1.16 -0.26 -31.80
CA GLY A 56 -1.07 0.68 -32.91
C GLY A 56 0.34 0.88 -33.46
N HIS A 57 1.37 0.66 -32.64
CA HIS A 57 2.76 0.96 -32.96
C HIS A 57 3.66 -0.28 -33.16
N TYR A 58 3.13 -1.49 -32.95
CA TYR A 58 3.82 -2.74 -33.31
C TYR A 58 3.45 -3.18 -34.73
N ASN A 59 4.43 -3.22 -35.63
CA ASN A 59 4.24 -3.63 -37.02
C ASN A 59 5.39 -4.52 -37.50
N ALA A 60 5.47 -4.78 -38.81
CA ALA A 60 6.49 -5.64 -39.41
C ALA A 60 7.94 -5.20 -39.09
N ASP A 61 8.16 -3.91 -38.82
CA ASP A 61 9.47 -3.35 -38.45
C ASP A 61 9.73 -3.35 -36.93
N GLY A 62 8.83 -3.94 -36.14
CA GLY A 62 8.90 -3.98 -34.67
C GLY A 62 8.09 -2.87 -33.99
N LEU A 63 8.46 -2.57 -32.74
CA LEU A 63 7.80 -1.57 -31.89
C LEU A 63 8.56 -0.24 -31.92
N LYS A 64 7.91 0.83 -32.37
CA LYS A 64 8.50 2.19 -32.41
C LYS A 64 7.58 3.18 -31.71
N MET A 65 8.07 3.80 -30.64
CA MET A 65 7.35 4.80 -29.85
C MET A 65 8.11 6.13 -29.83
N ASP A 66 7.38 7.23 -29.88
CA ASP A 66 7.91 8.55 -29.53
C ASP A 66 8.10 8.69 -28.00
N LYS A 67 8.58 9.86 -27.57
CA LYS A 67 8.84 10.15 -26.16
C LYS A 67 7.58 10.03 -25.29
N GLU A 68 6.46 10.61 -25.73
CA GLU A 68 5.23 10.64 -24.93
C GLU A 68 4.68 9.22 -24.76
N ASN A 69 4.62 8.46 -25.85
CA ASN A 69 4.17 7.07 -25.85
C ASN A 69 5.08 6.17 -25.00
N ALA A 70 6.40 6.40 -25.01
CA ALA A 70 7.33 5.69 -24.15
C ALA A 70 7.15 6.03 -22.66
N GLU A 71 6.86 7.29 -22.31
CA GLU A 71 6.56 7.71 -20.94
C GLU A 71 5.27 7.08 -20.40
N VAL A 72 4.24 6.98 -21.25
CA VAL A 72 3.01 6.24 -20.94
C VAL A 72 3.30 4.75 -20.74
N ALA A 73 4.10 4.13 -21.60
CA ALA A 73 4.48 2.73 -21.49
C ALA A 73 5.17 2.41 -20.16
N ILE A 74 6.20 3.18 -19.78
CA ILE A 74 6.93 2.98 -18.52
C ILE A 74 6.01 3.22 -17.31
N SER A 75 5.18 4.25 -17.36
CA SER A 75 4.21 4.55 -16.30
C SER A 75 3.18 3.44 -16.13
N TYR A 76 2.64 2.93 -17.25
CA TYR A 76 1.66 1.85 -17.26
C TYR A 76 2.28 0.56 -16.74
N VAL A 77 3.45 0.14 -17.23
CA VAL A 77 4.12 -1.09 -16.77
C VAL A 77 4.42 -1.02 -15.28
N GLY A 78 4.98 0.11 -14.82
CA GLY A 78 5.32 0.31 -13.41
C GLY A 78 4.09 0.32 -12.48
N GLN A 79 2.97 0.88 -12.93
CA GLN A 79 1.73 0.87 -12.16
C GLN A 79 1.04 -0.51 -12.20
N THR A 80 0.97 -1.13 -13.37
CA THR A 80 0.27 -2.40 -13.61
C THR A 80 0.92 -3.55 -12.86
N ILE A 81 2.26 -3.64 -12.82
CA ILE A 81 2.93 -4.70 -12.06
C ILE A 81 2.67 -4.59 -10.55
N ARG A 82 2.53 -3.37 -10.03
CA ARG A 82 2.15 -3.11 -8.63
C ARG A 82 0.68 -3.43 -8.39
N ALA A 83 -0.23 -3.11 -9.32
CA ALA A 83 -1.62 -3.52 -9.24
C ALA A 83 -1.75 -5.06 -9.24
N ILE A 84 -1.04 -5.75 -10.14
CA ILE A 84 -0.97 -7.23 -10.20
C ILE A 84 -0.50 -7.80 -8.87
N ARG A 85 0.56 -7.25 -8.27
CA ARG A 85 1.04 -7.67 -6.95
C ARG A 85 -0.10 -7.65 -5.93
N GLU A 86 -0.83 -6.54 -5.83
CA GLU A 86 -1.90 -6.40 -4.85
C GLU A 86 -3.12 -7.28 -5.16
N VAL A 87 -3.46 -7.50 -6.44
CA VAL A 87 -4.50 -8.46 -6.85
C VAL A 87 -4.15 -9.87 -6.42
N ILE A 88 -2.92 -10.33 -6.70
CA ILE A 88 -2.47 -11.68 -6.33
C ILE A 88 -2.43 -11.83 -4.81
N VAL A 89 -1.92 -10.83 -4.09
CA VAL A 89 -1.86 -10.85 -2.63
C VAL A 89 -3.27 -10.89 -2.01
N GLU A 90 -4.21 -10.10 -2.52
CA GLU A 90 -5.60 -10.15 -2.06
C GLU A 90 -6.30 -11.48 -2.41
N MET A 91 -6.04 -12.03 -3.59
CA MET A 91 -6.58 -13.33 -3.99
C MET A 91 -6.14 -14.43 -3.02
N VAL A 92 -4.85 -14.49 -2.68
CA VAL A 92 -4.34 -15.47 -1.70
C VAL A 92 -4.93 -15.22 -0.31
N ARG A 93 -5.06 -13.96 0.11
CA ARG A 93 -5.69 -13.61 1.39
C ARG A 93 -7.11 -14.16 1.47
N LEU A 94 -7.92 -13.94 0.43
CA LEU A 94 -9.31 -14.41 0.37
C LEU A 94 -9.42 -15.94 0.42
N GLN A 95 -8.44 -16.65 -0.17
CA GLN A 95 -8.44 -18.11 -0.24
C GLN A 95 -7.96 -18.78 1.06
N GLU A 96 -6.93 -18.22 1.70
CA GLU A 96 -6.15 -18.91 2.72
C GLU A 96 -6.12 -18.18 4.07
N TYR A 97 -6.34 -16.87 4.09
CA TYR A 97 -6.24 -16.01 5.29
C TYR A 97 -7.35 -14.94 5.36
N PRO A 98 -8.63 -15.31 5.20
CA PRO A 98 -9.73 -14.35 5.07
C PRO A 98 -9.93 -13.44 6.29
N GLU A 99 -9.40 -13.82 7.46
CA GLU A 99 -9.44 -13.10 8.72
C GLU A 99 -8.52 -11.87 8.79
N TYR A 100 -7.48 -11.81 7.95
CA TYR A 100 -6.53 -10.69 7.96
C TYR A 100 -7.07 -9.47 7.22
N PRO A 101 -6.68 -8.24 7.65
CA PRO A 101 -7.02 -7.02 6.92
C PRO A 101 -6.56 -7.06 5.47
N SER A 102 -7.40 -6.62 4.54
CA SER A 102 -6.99 -6.44 3.14
C SER A 102 -6.06 -5.24 3.01
N ARG A 103 -4.94 -5.40 2.29
CA ARG A 103 -4.05 -4.30 1.91
C ARG A 103 -4.73 -3.20 1.08
N LEU A 104 -5.86 -3.54 0.44
CA LEU A 104 -6.67 -2.61 -0.36
C LEU A 104 -7.70 -1.83 0.48
N SER A 105 -7.87 -2.22 1.74
CA SER A 105 -8.88 -1.71 2.68
C SER A 105 -8.35 -1.79 4.12
N CYS A 106 -7.18 -1.19 4.36
CA CYS A 106 -6.57 -1.08 5.68
C CYS A 106 -5.89 0.28 5.84
N LEU A 107 -5.55 0.60 7.09
CA LEU A 107 -4.54 1.60 7.41
C LEU A 107 -3.19 0.89 7.64
N TYR A 108 -2.11 1.52 7.17
CA TYR A 108 -0.75 1.07 7.45
C TYR A 108 -0.25 1.72 8.74
N ALA A 109 0.28 0.93 9.67
CA ALA A 109 0.70 1.38 10.99
C ALA A 109 2.06 0.78 11.38
N ALA A 110 2.55 1.21 12.55
CA ALA A 110 3.71 0.65 13.25
C ALA A 110 3.26 0.11 14.61
N LYS A 111 3.92 -0.96 15.06
CA LYS A 111 3.56 -1.68 16.29
C LYS A 111 3.90 -0.88 17.54
N SER A 112 5.07 -0.24 17.53
CA SER A 112 5.53 0.61 18.62
C SER A 112 5.89 2.01 18.12
N TYR A 113 6.12 2.90 19.08
CA TYR A 113 6.62 4.24 18.82
C TYR A 113 8.01 4.19 18.18
N GLU A 114 8.89 3.30 18.66
CA GLU A 114 10.23 3.12 18.11
C GLU A 114 10.19 2.65 16.65
N ASP A 115 9.30 1.72 16.32
CA ASP A 115 9.09 1.30 14.94
C ASP A 115 8.58 2.45 14.07
N ALA A 116 7.69 3.29 14.60
CA ALA A 116 7.20 4.45 13.88
C ALA A 116 8.32 5.47 13.57
N LEU A 117 9.26 5.66 14.50
CA LEU A 117 10.44 6.51 14.26
C LEU A 117 11.37 5.92 13.19
N LYS A 118 11.64 4.61 13.23
CA LYS A 118 12.41 3.94 12.17
C LYS A 118 11.73 4.08 10.79
N TRP A 119 10.41 3.94 10.72
CA TRP A 119 9.65 4.19 9.51
C TRP A 119 9.74 5.65 9.06
N LYS A 120 9.77 6.61 9.99
CA LYS A 120 9.93 8.03 9.69
C LYS A 120 11.30 8.30 9.05
N ASP A 121 12.38 7.74 9.59
CA ASP A 121 13.73 7.88 9.03
C ASP A 121 13.79 7.35 7.58
N ILE A 122 13.11 6.23 7.32
CA ILE A 122 12.96 5.71 5.96
C ILE A 122 12.22 6.73 5.09
N PHE A 123 11.08 7.28 5.53
CA PHE A 123 10.33 8.26 4.74
C PHE A 123 11.16 9.51 4.43
N ASP A 124 11.91 10.03 5.40
CA ASP A 124 12.79 11.18 5.21
C ASP A 124 13.91 10.88 4.20
N SER A 125 14.49 9.66 4.22
CA SER A 125 15.52 9.25 3.24
C SER A 125 15.02 9.25 1.78
N TYR A 126 13.71 9.08 1.59
CA TYR A 126 13.03 9.17 0.28
C TYR A 126 12.40 10.55 0.01
N ASN A 127 12.74 11.59 0.79
CA ASN A 127 12.16 12.93 0.72
C ASN A 127 10.62 12.94 0.81
N ARG A 128 10.02 11.99 1.56
CA ARG A 128 8.58 11.91 1.76
C ARG A 128 8.20 12.66 3.04
N LYS A 129 7.55 13.82 2.88
CA LYS A 129 7.12 14.65 4.02
C LYS A 129 6.18 13.89 4.96
N VAL A 130 6.57 13.80 6.23
CA VAL A 130 5.71 13.37 7.34
C VAL A 130 5.15 14.59 8.07
N LEU A 131 3.85 14.63 8.29
CA LEU A 131 3.14 15.73 8.92
C LEU A 131 3.01 15.54 10.42
N GLN A 132 2.65 14.33 10.85
CA GLN A 132 2.41 14.00 12.26
C GLN A 132 2.75 12.53 12.54
N LEU A 133 3.04 12.23 13.81
CA LEU A 133 3.01 10.89 14.38
C LEU A 133 1.87 10.83 15.39
N VAL A 134 0.95 9.88 15.21
CA VAL A 134 -0.25 9.75 16.05
C VAL A 134 -0.35 8.36 16.66
N LYS A 135 -0.97 8.28 17.84
CA LYS A 135 -1.39 7.01 18.46
C LYS A 135 -2.84 6.73 18.11
N LEU A 136 -3.10 5.50 17.74
CA LEU A 136 -4.42 5.03 17.33
C LEU A 136 -4.91 3.98 18.30
N ARG A 137 -6.18 4.07 18.67
CA ARG A 137 -6.94 3.00 19.31
C ARG A 137 -7.74 2.27 18.25
N VAL A 138 -7.58 0.96 18.15
CA VAL A 138 -8.16 0.14 17.10
C VAL A 138 -9.06 -0.91 17.71
N LYS A 139 -10.26 -1.03 17.14
CA LYS A 139 -11.22 -2.09 17.40
C LYS A 139 -11.48 -2.82 16.08
N GLY A 140 -10.74 -3.90 15.84
CA GLY A 140 -10.73 -4.62 14.57
C GLY A 140 -9.65 -5.70 14.51
N SER A 141 -9.17 -5.99 13.30
CA SER A 141 -8.11 -6.99 13.07
C SER A 141 -6.77 -6.33 12.78
N ILE A 142 -5.70 -7.11 12.99
CA ILE A 142 -4.31 -6.72 12.76
C ILE A 142 -3.60 -7.84 12.00
N PHE A 143 -2.65 -7.44 11.14
CA PHE A 143 -1.67 -8.34 10.55
C PHE A 143 -0.28 -7.70 10.59
N GLU A 144 0.74 -8.47 10.98
CA GLU A 144 2.15 -8.06 10.98
C GLU A 144 2.86 -8.70 9.79
N GLY A 145 3.13 -7.90 8.76
CA GLY A 145 3.76 -8.35 7.51
C GLY A 145 5.23 -7.95 7.37
N ASP A 146 5.97 -8.69 6.55
CA ASP A 146 7.26 -8.26 6.01
C ASP A 146 7.08 -7.87 4.53
N GLY A 147 7.13 -6.57 4.24
CA GLY A 147 7.02 -6.05 2.88
C GLY A 147 8.06 -6.62 1.91
N ASN A 148 9.17 -7.18 2.41
CA ASN A 148 10.16 -7.85 1.57
C ASN A 148 9.70 -9.21 1.04
N LEU A 149 8.66 -9.81 1.62
CA LEU A 149 8.10 -11.08 1.15
C LEU A 149 7.02 -10.88 0.08
N LEU A 150 6.53 -9.65 -0.10
CA LEU A 150 5.58 -9.34 -1.16
C LEU A 150 6.16 -9.69 -2.54
N PRO A 151 5.29 -10.10 -3.49
CA PRO A 151 5.72 -10.30 -4.86
C PRO A 151 6.44 -9.08 -5.43
N LYS A 152 7.55 -9.33 -6.10
CA LYS A 152 8.41 -8.26 -6.63
C LYS A 152 7.85 -7.70 -7.93
N GLU A 153 8.38 -6.55 -8.33
CA GLU A 153 8.03 -5.84 -9.57
C GLU A 153 8.79 -6.40 -10.78
N ASP A 154 9.05 -7.70 -10.78
CA ASP A 154 9.73 -8.45 -11.83
C ASP A 154 8.72 -9.23 -12.70
N ALA A 155 9.20 -9.81 -13.79
CA ALA A 155 8.39 -10.55 -14.75
C ALA A 155 8.32 -12.07 -14.47
N VAL A 156 8.56 -12.49 -13.22
CA VAL A 156 8.41 -13.91 -12.88
C VAL A 156 6.94 -14.36 -13.05
N PRO A 157 6.69 -15.65 -13.35
CA PRO A 157 5.33 -16.15 -13.54
C PRO A 157 4.41 -15.88 -12.35
N PHE A 158 3.12 -15.72 -12.60
CA PHE A 158 2.15 -15.46 -11.54
C PHE A 158 2.06 -16.59 -10.52
N SER A 159 2.31 -17.84 -10.92
CA SER A 159 2.41 -18.98 -9.99
C SER A 159 3.49 -18.74 -8.92
N VAL A 160 4.65 -18.19 -9.30
CA VAL A 160 5.71 -17.83 -8.34
C VAL A 160 5.28 -16.66 -7.44
N LYS A 161 4.60 -15.66 -8.01
CA LYS A 161 4.05 -14.53 -7.23
C LYS A 161 2.98 -14.99 -6.23
N ILE A 162 2.20 -16.01 -6.56
CA ILE A 162 1.23 -16.62 -5.64
C ILE A 162 1.95 -17.26 -4.44
N GLU A 163 3.04 -18.00 -4.65
CA GLU A 163 3.83 -18.56 -3.53
C GLU A 163 4.48 -17.48 -2.66
N GLN A 164 4.94 -16.39 -3.28
CA GLN A 164 5.45 -15.22 -2.55
C GLN A 164 4.36 -14.59 -1.68
N ALA A 165 3.14 -14.42 -2.22
CA ALA A 165 2.00 -13.92 -1.47
C ALA A 165 1.59 -14.85 -0.32
N ARG A 166 1.63 -16.17 -0.50
CA ARG A 166 1.43 -17.13 0.61
C ARG A 166 2.49 -16.95 1.69
N THR A 167 3.74 -16.80 1.29
CA THR A 167 4.86 -16.59 2.22
C THR A 167 4.69 -15.30 3.00
N TYR A 168 4.22 -14.22 2.36
CA TYR A 168 3.84 -12.98 3.04
C TYR A 168 2.76 -13.23 4.10
N TRP A 169 1.62 -13.83 3.72
CA TRP A 169 0.48 -14.00 4.62
C TRP A 169 0.68 -15.03 5.72
N LYS A 170 1.51 -16.05 5.51
CA LYS A 170 1.84 -17.05 6.54
C LYS A 170 2.38 -16.41 7.83
N GLY A 171 2.96 -15.21 7.73
CA GLY A 171 3.62 -14.56 8.85
C GLY A 171 4.77 -15.42 9.40
N ASN A 172 5.36 -15.01 10.52
CA ASN A 172 6.46 -15.69 11.23
C ASN A 172 7.89 -15.40 10.74
N TYR A 173 8.27 -14.13 10.75
CA TYR A 173 9.68 -13.78 10.93
C TYR A 173 9.82 -12.71 12.01
N LYS A 174 10.60 -13.01 13.05
CA LYS A 174 11.14 -12.00 13.97
C LYS A 174 11.93 -11.01 13.14
N LYS A 175 11.34 -9.85 12.86
CA LYS A 175 11.93 -8.80 12.04
C LYS A 175 11.97 -7.51 12.81
N GLU A 176 12.96 -6.70 12.45
CA GLU A 176 13.32 -5.48 13.17
C GLU A 176 12.35 -4.31 12.91
N LEU A 177 11.58 -4.37 11.82
CA LEU A 177 10.61 -3.34 11.45
C LEU A 177 9.43 -3.92 10.63
N PRO A 178 8.37 -4.40 11.30
CA PRO A 178 7.19 -4.94 10.64
C PRO A 178 6.33 -3.85 9.97
N GLU A 179 5.63 -4.22 8.90
CA GLU A 179 4.53 -3.44 8.32
C GLU A 179 3.21 -3.93 8.94
N LEU A 180 2.51 -3.06 9.68
CA LEU A 180 1.21 -3.42 10.27
C LEU A 180 0.07 -3.02 9.35
N LEU A 181 -0.83 -3.96 9.09
CA LEU A 181 -2.13 -3.70 8.48
C LEU A 181 -3.18 -3.73 9.60
N ILE A 182 -4.03 -2.69 9.67
CA ILE A 182 -5.15 -2.62 10.62
C ILE A 182 -6.44 -2.26 9.89
N ASN A 183 -7.57 -2.80 10.35
CA ASN A 183 -8.91 -2.43 9.89
C ASN A 183 -9.89 -2.31 11.07
N GLY A 184 -11.18 -2.16 10.75
CA GLY A 184 -12.21 -1.87 11.74
C GLY A 184 -12.26 -0.40 12.14
N LYS A 185 -12.73 -0.15 13.37
CA LYS A 185 -12.92 1.20 13.90
C LYS A 185 -11.62 1.69 14.54
N ILE A 186 -11.11 2.79 14.02
CA ILE A 186 -9.81 3.36 14.40
C ILE A 186 -10.05 4.78 14.89
N GLU A 187 -9.56 5.10 16.08
CA GLU A 187 -9.66 6.43 16.69
C GLU A 187 -8.27 7.00 16.94
N VAL A 188 -8.09 8.28 16.62
CA VAL A 188 -6.90 9.03 16.99
C VAL A 188 -7.01 9.44 18.45
N VAL A 189 -6.24 8.78 19.33
CA VAL A 189 -6.29 9.03 20.79
C VAL A 189 -5.17 9.94 21.29
N GLU A 190 -4.15 10.18 20.46
CA GLU A 190 -3.02 11.04 20.80
C GLU A 190 -2.35 11.57 19.52
N ILE A 191 -2.01 12.85 19.50
CA ILE A 191 -1.07 13.43 18.53
C ILE A 191 0.26 13.54 19.25
N ILE A 192 1.18 12.61 18.99
CA ILE A 192 2.45 12.51 19.71
C ILE A 192 3.40 13.60 19.25
N GLU A 193 3.51 13.76 17.93
CA GLU A 193 4.34 14.80 17.31
C GLU A 193 3.63 15.45 16.13
N ASP A 194 3.76 16.78 16.03
CA ASP A 194 3.36 17.55 14.86
C ASP A 194 4.59 18.24 14.24
N PHE A 195 5.09 17.65 13.16
CA PHE A 195 6.32 18.08 12.49
C PHE A 195 6.16 19.37 11.69
N CYS A 196 4.93 19.87 11.53
CA CYS A 196 4.67 21.09 10.77
C CYS A 196 4.51 22.34 11.64
N VAL A 197 4.58 22.23 12.98
CA VAL A 197 4.50 23.40 13.89
C VAL A 197 5.86 24.10 14.05
N ASN A 198 6.96 23.47 13.62
CA ASN A 198 8.32 23.98 13.76
C ASN A 198 8.91 24.55 12.45
N LEU A 199 8.06 25.08 11.55
CA LEU A 199 8.47 25.83 10.35
C LEU A 199 7.86 27.23 10.35
#